data_AF-A0A9E3SW96-F1
#
_entry.id   AF-A0A9E3SW96-F1
#
_cell.length_a   1.000
_cell.length_b   1.000
_cell.length_c   1.000
_cell.angle_alpha   90.00
_cell.angle_beta   90.00
_cell.angle_gamma   90.00
#
_symmetry.space_group_name_H-M   'P 1'
#
loop_
_entity.id
_entity.type
_entity.pdbx_description
1 polymer ?
#
loop_
_entity_poly.entity_id
_entity_poly.type
_entity_poly.pdbx_seq_one_letter_code
_entity_poly.pdbx_strand_id
1 'polypeptide(L)'
;MEHWDGGDLYEAYMGRWSRQVAREFVSQAFFQSQNGRWLDLGCGTGALTQAVVDVRQPESVVGVDASPGFVRYTRQRVQDSRTQFAVANA
;
A
#
# COMPACT_ATOMS: atom_id res chain seq x y z
N MET A 1 -28.71 -0.74 -4.42
CA MET A 1 -27.81 -0.35 -5.52
C MET A 1 -26.40 -0.59 -4.99
N GLU A 2 -25.86 -1.78 -5.26
CA GLU A 2 -24.60 -2.26 -4.66
C GLU A 2 -23.44 -1.40 -5.16
N HIS A 3 -22.91 -0.54 -4.28
CA HIS A 3 -21.66 0.17 -4.52
C HIS A 3 -20.53 -0.81 -4.22
N TRP A 4 -20.12 -1.56 -5.25
CA TRP A 4 -18.83 -2.26 -5.23
C TRP A 4 -17.75 -1.17 -5.15
N ASP A 5 -17.34 -0.84 -3.92
CA ASP A 5 -16.15 -0.02 -3.65
C ASP A 5 -15.00 -0.64 -4.46
N GLY A 6 -14.48 0.08 -5.45
CA GLY A 6 -13.58 -0.47 -6.49
C GLY A 6 -12.32 -1.19 -5.99
N GLY A 7 -12.02 -1.17 -4.68
CA GLY A 7 -10.96 -1.94 -4.02
C GLY A 7 -11.01 -3.44 -4.27
N ASP A 8 -12.17 -4.06 -4.04
CA ASP A 8 -12.29 -5.52 -4.09
C ASP A 8 -12.14 -6.08 -5.51
N LEU A 9 -12.84 -5.48 -6.48
CA LEU A 9 -12.78 -5.89 -7.88
C LEU A 9 -11.40 -5.57 -8.49
N TYR A 10 -10.80 -4.44 -8.12
CA TYR A 10 -9.46 -4.09 -8.58
C TYR A 10 -8.39 -5.01 -7.99
N GLU A 11 -8.44 -5.31 -6.68
CA GLU A 11 -7.48 -6.24 -6.08
C GLU A 11 -7.61 -7.65 -6.64
N ALA A 12 -8.84 -8.11 -6.90
CA ALA A 12 -9.07 -9.41 -7.54
C ALA A 12 -8.45 -9.48 -8.95
N TYR A 13 -8.50 -8.39 -9.71
CA TYR A 13 -7.98 -8.32 -11.08
C TYR A 13 -6.47 -8.04 -11.14
N MET A 14 -5.98 -7.02 -10.45
CA MET A 14 -4.59 -6.55 -10.53
C MET A 14 -3.70 -7.04 -9.38
N GLY A 15 -4.28 -7.39 -8.24
CA GLY A 15 -3.53 -7.58 -7.00
C GLY A 15 -2.44 -8.65 -7.09
N ARG A 16 -2.67 -9.74 -7.84
CA ARG A 16 -1.67 -10.81 -8.01
C ARG A 16 -0.39 -10.30 -8.67
N TRP A 17 -0.53 -9.52 -9.74
CA TRP A 17 0.62 -8.98 -10.48
C TRP A 17 1.27 -7.83 -9.72
N SER A 18 0.46 -6.92 -9.16
CA SER A 18 0.94 -5.77 -8.39
C SER A 18 1.79 -6.19 -7.19
N ARG A 19 1.39 -7.25 -6.46
CA ARG A 19 2.15 -7.75 -5.30
C ARG A 19 3.54 -8.27 -5.69
N GLN A 20 3.65 -8.99 -6.79
CA GLN A 20 4.94 -9.53 -7.24
C GLN A 20 5.86 -8.40 -7.68
N VAL A 21 5.36 -7.46 -8.49
CA VAL A 21 6.13 -6.30 -8.94
C VAL A 21 6.55 -5.41 -7.76
N ALA A 22 5.65 -5.14 -6.82
CA ALA A 22 5.95 -4.33 -5.65
C ALA A 22 7.07 -4.93 -4.80
N ARG A 23 7.03 -6.25 -4.55
CA ARG A 23 8.08 -6.94 -3.79
C ARG A 23 9.43 -6.84 -4.47
N GLU A 24 9.49 -7.11 -5.78
CA GLU A 24 10.73 -7.01 -6.54
C GLU A 24 11.26 -5.57 -6.52
N PHE A 25 10.40 -4.58 -6.80
CA PHE A 25 10.75 -3.16 -6.78
C PHE A 25 11.37 -2.74 -5.44
N VAL A 26 10.71 -3.06 -4.32
CA VAL A 26 11.17 -2.71 -2.96
C VAL A 26 12.47 -3.44 -2.58
N SER A 27 12.68 -4.65 -3.09
CA SER A 27 13.88 -5.45 -2.80
C SER A 27 15.15 -4.91 -3.46
N GLN A 28 15.02 -4.09 -4.51
CA GLN A 28 16.17 -3.58 -5.24
C GLN A 28 17.01 -2.58 -4.41
N ALA A 29 18.32 -2.53 -4.71
CA ALA A 29 19.34 -1.79 -3.98
C ALA A 29 19.20 -0.24 -4.03
N PHE A 30 18.15 0.29 -4.65
CA PHE A 30 17.90 1.73 -4.75
C PHE A 30 17.47 2.36 -3.42
N PHE A 31 16.93 1.56 -2.50
CA PHE A 31 16.50 2.06 -1.19
C PHE A 31 17.66 1.93 -0.19
N GLN A 32 18.24 3.07 0.18
CA GLN A 32 19.46 3.10 1.00
C GLN A 32 19.21 2.98 2.50
N SER A 33 18.03 3.37 3.01
CA SER A 33 17.72 3.25 4.44
C SER A 33 17.09 1.89 4.75
N GLN A 34 17.72 1.17 5.67
CA GLN A 34 17.00 0.21 6.49
C GLN A 34 16.27 1.04 7.57
N ASN A 35 15.00 0.74 7.84
CA ASN A 35 14.19 1.45 8.84
C ASN A 35 13.88 2.93 8.51
N GLY A 36 13.77 3.30 7.23
CA GLY A 36 13.34 4.65 6.84
C GLY A 36 11.86 4.95 7.15
N ARG A 37 11.47 6.22 7.02
CA ARG A 37 10.07 6.65 6.98
C ARG A 37 9.63 6.78 5.51
N TRP A 38 8.51 6.15 5.17
CA TRP A 38 8.04 6.01 3.80
C TRP A 38 6.69 6.71 3.57
N LEU A 39 6.52 7.22 2.37
CA LEU A 39 5.25 7.76 1.86
C LEU A 39 4.87 6.98 0.60
N ASP A 40 3.72 6.32 0.63
CA ASP A 40 3.12 5.60 -0.50
C ASP A 40 1.99 6.46 -1.09
N LEU A 41 2.30 7.23 -2.13
CA LEU A 41 1.36 8.13 -2.82
C LEU A 41 0.53 7.35 -3.83
N GLY A 42 -0.80 7.37 -3.68
CA GLY A 42 -1.70 6.52 -4.47
C GLY A 42 -1.64 5.07 -4.02
N CYS A 43 -1.73 4.84 -2.70
CA CYS A 43 -1.47 3.53 -2.10
C CYS A 43 -2.45 2.44 -2.54
N GLY A 44 -3.59 2.80 -3.16
CA GLY A 44 -4.56 1.87 -3.72
C GLY A 44 -4.99 0.83 -2.70
N THR A 45 -4.83 -0.45 -3.04
CA THR A 45 -5.18 -1.61 -2.21
C THR A 45 -4.07 -2.04 -1.23
N GLY A 46 -2.98 -1.26 -1.13
CA GLY A 46 -1.92 -1.45 -0.14
C GLY A 46 -0.82 -2.43 -0.52
N ALA A 47 -0.79 -2.91 -1.78
CA ALA A 47 0.21 -3.89 -2.22
C ALA A 47 1.66 -3.40 -2.06
N LEU A 48 1.93 -2.14 -2.38
CA LEU A 48 3.27 -1.54 -2.22
C LEU A 48 3.60 -1.32 -0.75
N THR A 49 2.69 -0.70 0.01
CA THR A 49 2.85 -0.54 1.46
C THR A 49 3.19 -1.87 2.15
N GLN A 50 2.47 -2.96 1.84
CA GLN A 50 2.75 -4.29 2.42
C GLN A 50 4.16 -4.78 2.06
N ALA A 51 4.57 -4.63 0.80
CA ALA A 51 5.91 -5.02 0.37
C ALA A 51 7.01 -4.24 1.11
N VAL A 52 6.82 -2.94 1.35
CA VAL A 52 7.75 -2.12 2.14
C VAL A 52 7.86 -2.65 3.57
N VAL A 53 6.73 -2.90 4.23
CA VAL A 53 6.68 -3.44 5.59
C VAL A 53 7.42 -4.78 5.70
N ASP A 54 7.17 -5.70 4.78
CA ASP A 54 7.72 -7.06 4.81
C ASP A 54 9.22 -7.07 4.51
N VAL A 55 9.67 -6.29 3.53
CA VAL A 55 11.03 -6.38 2.98
C VAL A 55 12.01 -5.41 3.65
N ARG A 56 11.55 -4.22 4.07
CA ARG A 56 12.43 -3.11 4.49
C ARG A 56 12.42 -2.80 5.97
N GLN A 57 11.48 -3.39 6.73
CA GLN A 57 11.30 -3.14 8.17
C GLN A 57 11.29 -1.63 8.50
N PRO A 58 10.44 -0.83 7.85
CA PRO A 58 10.44 0.63 7.99
C PRO A 58 10.19 1.08 9.44
N GLU A 59 10.58 2.30 9.77
CA GLU A 59 10.14 2.96 11.01
C GLU A 59 8.63 3.26 10.93
N SER A 60 8.19 3.79 9.80
CA SER A 60 6.79 4.08 9.53
C SER A 60 6.49 4.11 8.03
N VAL A 61 5.26 3.78 7.65
CA VAL A 61 4.74 3.98 6.29
C VAL A 61 3.42 4.75 6.37
N VAL A 62 3.33 5.86 5.64
CA VAL A 62 2.08 6.58 5.43
C VAL A 62 1.60 6.32 4.00
N GLY A 63 0.45 5.68 3.86
CA GLY A 63 -0.22 5.51 2.56
C GLY A 63 -1.31 6.56 2.37
N VAL A 64 -1.31 7.24 1.23
CA VAL A 64 -2.38 8.18 0.89
C VAL A 64 -3.00 7.80 -0.44
N ASP A 65 -4.32 7.93 -0.53
CA ASP A 65 -5.04 7.75 -1.78
C ASP A 65 -6.20 8.73 -1.87
N ALA A 66 -6.53 9.20 -3.07
CA ALA A 66 -7.66 10.10 -3.28
C ALA A 66 -9.01 9.40 -3.10
N SER A 67 -9.04 8.07 -3.22
CA SER A 67 -10.24 7.23 -3.08
C SER A 67 -10.48 6.81 -1.62
N PRO A 68 -11.58 7.26 -0.99
CA PRO A 68 -11.96 6.79 0.34
C PRO A 68 -12.19 5.28 0.41
N GLY A 69 -12.67 4.67 -0.68
CA GLY A 69 -12.90 3.23 -0.79
C GLY A 69 -11.59 2.44 -0.71
N PHE A 70 -10.55 2.89 -1.43
CA PHE A 70 -9.22 2.28 -1.34
C PHE A 70 -8.58 2.47 0.03
N VAL A 71 -8.69 3.65 0.63
CA VAL A 71 -8.18 3.87 2.00
C VAL A 71 -8.87 2.96 3.02
N ARG A 72 -10.20 2.79 2.91
CA ARG A 72 -10.96 1.86 3.77
C ARG A 72 -10.49 0.42 3.55
N TYR A 73 -10.38 -0.01 2.30
CA TYR A 73 -9.95 -1.35 1.94
C TYR A 73 -8.55 -1.67 2.48
N THR A 74 -7.60 -0.77 2.22
CA THR A 74 -6.20 -0.96 2.63
C THR A 74 -6.04 -1.00 4.14
N ARG A 75 -6.80 -0.19 4.91
CA ARG A 75 -6.81 -0.28 6.38
C ARG A 75 -7.27 -1.64 6.91
N GLN A 76 -8.18 -2.32 6.20
CA GLN A 76 -8.64 -3.65 6.60
C GLN A 76 -7.62 -4.73 6.22
N ARG A 77 -6.91 -4.53 5.10
CA ARG A 77 -6.01 -5.52 4.51
C ARG A 77 -4.59 -5.47 5.08
N VAL A 78 -4.03 -4.29 5.28
CA VAL A 78 -2.67 -4.09 5.80
C VAL A 78 -2.77 -3.74 7.28
N GLN A 79 -2.61 -4.75 8.13
CA GLN A 79 -2.69 -4.62 9.58
C GLN A 79 -1.29 -4.71 10.20
N ASP A 80 -0.55 -3.60 10.14
CA ASP A 80 0.75 -3.46 10.80
C ASP A 80 0.81 -2.13 11.56
N SER A 81 1.32 -2.16 12.80
CA SER A 81 1.38 -0.99 13.68
C SER A 81 2.21 0.17 13.16
N ARG A 82 3.08 -0.07 12.17
CA ARG A 82 3.92 0.95 11.53
C ARG A 82 3.22 1.67 10.38
N THR A 83 2.02 1.25 10.02
CA THR A 83 1.29 1.79 8.86
C THR A 83 0.18 2.74 9.29
N GLN A 84 0.01 3.82 8.53
CA GLN A 84 -1.10 4.75 8.65
C GLN A 84 -1.64 5.06 7.26
N PHE A 85 -2.95 5.26 7.15
CA PHE A 85 -3.60 5.54 5.88
C PHE A 85 -4.51 6.77 5.97
N ALA A 86 -4.50 7.62 4.96
CA ALA A 86 -5.34 8.82 4.90
C ALA A 86 -5.88 9.08 3.49
N VAL A 87 -7.04 9.73 3.40
CA VAL A 87 -7.54 10.26 2.14
C VAL A 87 -6.87 11.61 1.91
N ALA A 88 -6.11 11.73 0.82
CA ALA A 88 -5.48 12.97 0.42
C ALA A 88 -5.25 13.01 -1.09
N ASN A 89 -5.13 14.22 -1.63
CA ASN A 89 -4.69 14.49 -3.00
C ASN A 89 -3.44 15.37 -2.96
N ALA A 90 -2.68 15.36 -4.05
CA ALA A 90 -1.47 16.17 -4.23
C ALA A 90 -1.81 17.54 -4.82
#